data_AF-A0A643K7H0-F1
#
_entry.id   AF-A0A643K7H0-F1
#
_cell.length_a   1.000
_cell.length_b   1.000
_cell.length_c   1.000
_cell.angle_alpha   90.00
_cell.angle_beta   90.00
_cell.angle_gamma   90.00
#
_symmetry.space_group_name_H-M   'P 1'
#
loop_
_entity.id
_entity.type
_entity.pdbx_description
1 polymer ?
#
loop_
_entity_poly.entity_id
_entity_poly.type
_entity_poly.pdbx_seq_one_letter_code
_entity_poly.pdbx_strand_id
1 'polypeptide(L)'
;MLKGHFTSAGASIEYGDAEVLFPVDDLDATVLQHRDAQLALADADGSAVVVVAPTSLATSYALTQHPLTAIAVDSLPDTVRAELADALDTSLEAFELVQIGKWSTDSPNRSLTEFTDSR
;
A
#
# COMPACT_ATOMS: atom_id res chain seq x y z
N MET A 1 -14.91 9.25 -2.76
CA MET A 1 -14.69 7.98 -3.47
C MET A 1 -13.34 7.47 -3.00
N LEU A 2 -13.27 6.29 -2.37
CA LEU A 2 -11.97 5.66 -2.16
C LEU A 2 -11.39 5.41 -3.56
N LYS A 3 -10.43 6.23 -3.96
CA LYS A 3 -9.61 5.95 -5.14
C LYS A 3 -8.48 5.03 -4.68
N GLY A 4 -8.01 4.15 -5.55
CA GLY A 4 -7.02 3.12 -5.24
C GLY A 4 -7.61 1.70 -5.29
N HIS A 5 -6.73 0.70 -5.23
CA HIS A 5 -7.10 -0.69 -5.50
C HIS A 5 -7.61 -1.46 -4.29
N PHE A 6 -7.81 -0.85 -3.11
CA PHE A 6 -8.27 -1.59 -1.93
C PHE A 6 -9.56 -2.41 -2.14
N THR A 7 -10.42 -2.03 -3.10
CA THR A 7 -11.63 -2.79 -3.45
C THR A 7 -11.53 -3.57 -4.77
N SER A 8 -10.49 -3.34 -5.58
CA SER A 8 -10.30 -3.95 -6.90
C SER A 8 -8.94 -4.65 -7.06
N ALA A 9 -8.18 -4.77 -5.97
CA ALA A 9 -6.89 -5.43 -5.93
C ALA A 9 -7.07 -6.90 -6.27
N GLY A 10 -6.12 -7.45 -7.03
CA GLY A 10 -6.13 -8.87 -7.35
C GLY A 10 -5.77 -9.75 -6.14
N ALA A 11 -5.01 -9.21 -5.19
CA ALA A 11 -4.72 -9.87 -3.91
C ALA A 11 -4.44 -8.87 -2.78
N SER A 12 -4.48 -9.38 -1.55
CA SER A 12 -4.07 -8.64 -0.35
C SER A 12 -3.14 -9.48 0.51
N ILE A 13 -2.08 -8.86 1.03
CA ILE A 13 -1.17 -9.47 2.01
C ILE A 13 -1.43 -8.82 3.37
N GLU A 14 -1.47 -9.62 4.43
CA GLU A 14 -1.63 -9.09 5.78
C GLU A 14 -0.41 -8.26 6.21
N TYR A 15 -0.63 -7.20 6.98
CA TYR A 15 0.45 -6.31 7.43
C TYR A 15 1.59 -7.06 8.13
N GLY A 16 1.28 -8.11 8.91
CA GLY A 16 2.28 -8.92 9.60
C GLY A 16 3.17 -9.73 8.65
N ASP A 17 2.59 -10.23 7.55
CA ASP A 17 3.33 -10.99 6.54
C ASP A 17 4.07 -10.06 5.55
N ALA A 18 3.68 -8.79 5.50
CA ALA A 18 4.34 -7.74 4.73
C ALA A 18 5.47 -7.03 5.52
N GLU A 19 5.85 -7.50 6.72
CA GLU A 19 6.88 -6.86 7.55
C GLU A 19 8.23 -6.74 6.84
N VAL A 20 8.56 -7.69 5.96
CA VAL A 20 9.77 -7.70 5.13
C VAL A 20 9.88 -6.49 4.18
N LEU A 21 8.77 -5.82 3.90
CA LEU A 21 8.75 -4.59 3.09
C LEU A 21 9.11 -3.34 3.90
N PHE A 22 9.23 -3.44 5.23
CA PHE A 22 9.52 -2.30 6.10
C PHE A 22 10.92 -2.41 6.73
N PRO A 23 11.68 -1.30 6.78
CA PRO A 23 11.37 0.01 6.20
C PRO A 23 11.58 0.02 4.68
N VAL A 24 10.66 0.68 3.95
CA VAL A 24 10.70 0.72 2.47
C VAL A 24 11.93 1.43 1.92
N ASP A 25 12.56 2.31 2.70
CA ASP A 25 13.74 3.07 2.28
C ASP A 25 15.03 2.22 2.27
N ASP A 26 15.04 1.10 2.99
CA ASP A 26 16.18 0.16 3.04
C ASP A 26 16.02 -0.99 2.03
N LEU A 27 14.92 -1.02 1.28
CA LEU A 27 14.63 -2.07 0.31
C LEU A 27 15.42 -1.83 -0.98
N ASP A 28 16.19 -2.83 -1.41
CA ASP A 28 16.91 -2.81 -2.70
C ASP A 28 15.93 -3.12 -3.84
N ALA A 29 14.97 -2.22 -4.05
CA ALA A 29 13.91 -2.33 -5.04
C ALA A 29 13.50 -0.95 -5.58
N THR A 30 12.71 -0.94 -6.65
CA THR A 30 12.10 0.28 -7.17
C THR A 30 10.91 0.66 -6.29
N VAL A 31 11.14 1.61 -5.39
CA VAL A 31 10.15 2.16 -4.47
C VAL A 31 9.68 3.53 -4.97
N LEU A 32 8.40 3.63 -5.31
CA LEU A 32 7.74 4.87 -5.69
C LEU A 32 6.89 5.36 -4.53
N GLN A 33 6.99 6.64 -4.17
CA GLN A 33 6.23 7.23 -3.06
C GLN A 33 5.38 8.42 -3.53
N HIS A 34 4.39 8.79 -2.72
CA HIS A 34 3.56 9.98 -2.90
C HIS A 34 2.92 10.07 -4.29
N ARG A 35 3.34 11.05 -5.10
CA ARG A 35 2.75 11.30 -6.41
C ARG A 35 3.13 10.25 -7.43
N ASP A 36 4.35 9.74 -7.36
CA ASP A 36 4.84 8.73 -8.30
C ASP A 36 4.12 7.41 -8.06
N ALA A 37 3.88 7.05 -6.79
CA ALA A 37 3.03 5.92 -6.42
C ALA A 37 1.60 6.08 -6.94
N GLN A 38 0.99 7.27 -6.83
CA GLN A 38 -0.35 7.51 -7.36
C GLN A 38 -0.42 7.32 -8.88
N LEU A 39 0.61 7.78 -9.61
CA LEU A 39 0.66 7.67 -11.06
C LEU A 39 0.84 6.22 -11.48
N ALA A 40 1.77 5.49 -10.87
CA ALA A 40 2.00 4.08 -11.15
C ALA A 40 0.76 3.23 -10.84
N LEU A 41 0.13 3.43 -9.67
CA LEU A 41 -1.09 2.72 -9.30
C LEU A 41 -2.29 3.13 -10.17
N ALA A 42 -2.33 4.35 -10.71
CA ALA A 42 -3.43 4.76 -11.60
C ALA A 42 -3.30 4.18 -13.02
N ASP A 43 -2.08 3.86 -13.45
CA ASP A 43 -1.77 3.26 -14.76
C ASP A 43 -1.92 1.74 -14.74
N ALA A 44 -1.61 1.11 -13.60
CA ALA A 44 -1.73 -0.33 -13.40
C ALA A 44 -3.19 -0.80 -13.35
N ASP A 45 -3.43 -2.03 -13.82
CA ASP A 45 -4.71 -2.71 -13.61
C ASP A 45 -4.82 -3.16 -12.14
N GLY A 46 -5.98 -2.97 -11.53
CA GLY A 46 -6.17 -3.36 -10.13
C GLY A 46 -5.95 -4.84 -9.85
N SER A 47 -6.26 -5.71 -10.82
CA SER A 47 -6.00 -7.14 -10.71
C SER A 47 -4.50 -7.48 -10.70
N ALA A 48 -3.64 -6.57 -11.19
CA ALA A 48 -2.19 -6.68 -11.16
C ALA A 48 -1.56 -5.98 -9.94
N VAL A 49 -2.37 -5.51 -8.97
CA VAL A 49 -1.88 -4.87 -7.74
C VAL A 49 -2.17 -5.73 -6.52
N VAL A 50 -1.15 -5.93 -5.68
CA VAL A 50 -1.27 -6.50 -4.34
C VAL A 50 -1.33 -5.37 -3.32
N VAL A 51 -2.29 -5.39 -2.40
CA VAL A 51 -2.40 -4.37 -1.34
C VAL A 51 -1.97 -4.94 0.01
N VAL A 52 -1.24 -4.15 0.81
CA VAL A 52 -1.01 -4.49 2.22
C VAL A 52 -2.25 -4.13 3.04
N ALA A 53 -2.88 -5.15 3.64
CA ALA A 53 -4.11 -5.04 4.40
C ALA A 53 -3.82 -5.03 5.92
N PRO A 54 -4.49 -4.17 6.70
CA PRO A 54 -4.34 -4.17 8.14
C PRO A 54 -5.05 -5.36 8.79
N THR A 55 -4.39 -5.99 9.75
CA THR A 55 -4.96 -7.04 10.62
C THR A 55 -5.59 -6.50 11.91
N SER A 56 -5.28 -5.24 12.28
CA SER A 56 -5.76 -4.61 13.51
C SER A 56 -5.97 -3.10 13.34
N LEU A 57 -6.59 -2.46 14.33
CA LEU A 57 -6.73 -1.00 14.34
C LEU A 57 -5.36 -0.30 14.36
N ALA A 58 -4.38 -0.88 15.06
CA ALA A 58 -3.02 -0.33 15.13
C ALA A 58 -2.34 -0.36 13.76
N THR A 59 -2.41 -1.49 13.05
CA THR A 59 -1.82 -1.61 11.70
C THR A 59 -2.59 -0.80 10.66
N SER A 60 -3.91 -0.63 10.83
CA SER A 60 -4.70 0.29 10.00
C SER A 60 -4.25 1.74 10.17
N TYR A 61 -3.92 2.14 11.40
CA TYR A 61 -3.39 3.46 11.69
C TYR A 61 -1.98 3.63 11.12
N ALA A 62 -1.11 2.64 11.29
CA ALA A 62 0.23 2.60 10.69
C ALA A 62 0.18 2.77 9.16
N LEU A 63 -0.66 1.99 8.46
CA LEU A 63 -0.87 2.12 7.01
C LEU A 63 -1.48 3.46 6.60
N THR A 64 -2.26 4.10 7.47
CA THR A 64 -2.83 5.43 7.19
C THR A 64 -1.80 6.55 7.37
N GLN A 65 -0.83 6.36 8.28
CA GLN A 65 0.29 7.29 8.47
C GLN A 65 1.44 7.07 7.47
N HIS A 66 1.53 5.86 6.91
CA HIS A 66 2.53 5.55 5.91
C HIS A 66 2.27 6.32 4.61
N PRO A 67 3.31 6.93 3.99
CA PRO A 67 3.19 7.49 2.65
C PRO A 67 2.63 6.45 1.67
N LEU A 68 1.72 6.85 0.79
CA LEU A 68 1.30 5.97 -0.29
C LEU A 68 2.54 5.55 -1.08
N THR A 69 2.79 4.24 -1.13
CA THR A 69 3.99 3.65 -1.72
C THR A 69 3.57 2.55 -2.68
N ALA A 70 4.24 2.50 -3.83
CA ALA A 70 4.12 1.43 -4.81
C ALA A 70 5.52 0.84 -5.04
N ILE A 71 5.65 -0.47 -4.87
CA ILE A 71 6.92 -1.19 -5.05
C ILE A 71 6.77 -2.12 -6.24
N ALA A 72 7.71 -2.04 -7.19
CA ALA A 72 7.66 -2.91 -8.36
C ALA A 72 8.08 -4.34 -7.99
N VAL A 73 7.20 -5.31 -8.28
CA VAL A 73 7.41 -6.73 -7.91
C VAL A 73 8.65 -7.31 -8.59
N ASP A 74 8.92 -6.91 -9.83
CA ASP A 74 10.07 -7.38 -10.61
C ASP A 74 11.42 -6.93 -10.02
N SER A 75 11.43 -5.82 -9.30
CA SER A 75 12.61 -5.21 -8.68
C SER A 75 12.87 -5.68 -7.26
N LEU A 76 11.96 -6.46 -6.66
CA LEU A 76 12.12 -6.98 -5.31
C LEU A 76 13.27 -8.02 -5.26
N PRO A 77 14.08 -8.01 -4.18
CA PRO A 77 15.07 -9.07 -3.95
C PRO A 77 14.40 -10.45 -3.87
N ASP A 78 15.07 -11.49 -4.36
CA ASP A 78 14.54 -12.87 -4.40
C ASP A 78 14.07 -13.36 -3.02
N THR A 79 14.79 -13.00 -1.96
CA THR A 79 14.40 -13.34 -0.58
C THR A 79 13.07 -12.70 -0.19
N VAL A 80 12.87 -11.43 -0.54
CA VAL A 80 11.63 -10.71 -0.25
C VAL A 80 10.49 -11.27 -1.10
N ARG A 81 10.75 -11.59 -2.37
CA ARG A 81 9.75 -12.22 -3.25
C ARG A 81 9.31 -13.59 -2.73
N ALA A 82 10.24 -14.39 -2.21
CA ALA A 82 9.93 -15.69 -1.65
C ALA A 82 9.03 -15.57 -0.40
N GLU A 83 9.35 -14.67 0.53
CA GLU A 83 8.52 -14.46 1.72
C GLU A 83 7.11 -13.95 1.38
N LEU A 84 6.99 -13.01 0.44
CA LEU A 84 5.68 -12.54 -0.01
C LEU A 84 4.91 -13.60 -0.79
N ALA A 85 5.58 -14.46 -1.55
CA ALA A 85 4.95 -15.57 -2.26
C ALA A 85 4.43 -16.64 -1.29
N ASP A 86 5.12 -16.90 -0.18
CA ASP A 86 4.64 -17.81 0.87
C ASP A 86 3.41 -17.26 1.61
N ALA A 87 3.30 -15.93 1.70
CA ALA A 87 2.16 -15.24 2.31
C ALA A 87 0.94 -15.12 1.38
N LEU A 88 1.12 -15.34 0.07
CA LEU A 88 0.06 -15.25 -0.93
C LEU A 88 -0.44 -16.64 -1.32
N ASP A 89 -1.75 -16.82 -1.37
CA ASP A 89 -2.38 -18.02 -1.94
C ASP A 89 -2.22 -18.13 -3.48
N THR A 90 -1.52 -17.18 -4.10
CA THR A 90 -1.36 -17.03 -5.56
C THR A 90 0.08 -16.63 -5.90
N SER A 91 0.47 -16.80 -7.17
CA SER A 91 1.80 -16.39 -7.62
C SER A 91 1.97 -14.87 -7.56
N LEU A 92 2.99 -14.42 -6.83
CA LEU A 92 3.40 -13.02 -6.78
C LEU A 92 3.77 -12.49 -8.18
N GLU A 93 4.23 -13.35 -9.08
CA GLU A 93 4.63 -12.97 -10.45
C GLU A 93 3.45 -12.55 -11.34
N ALA A 94 2.21 -12.82 -10.92
CA ALA A 94 1.02 -12.35 -11.62
C ALA A 94 0.75 -10.84 -11.38
N PHE A 95 1.50 -10.21 -10.48
CA PHE A 95 1.32 -8.83 -10.07
C PHE A 95 2.50 -7.97 -10.49
N GLU A 96 2.20 -6.71 -10.77
CA GLU A 96 3.17 -5.70 -11.17
C GLU A 96 3.64 -4.87 -9.97
N LEU A 97 2.71 -4.52 -9.08
CA LEU A 97 2.96 -3.58 -7.98
C LEU A 97 2.45 -4.11 -6.64
N VAL A 98 3.22 -3.83 -5.58
CA VAL A 98 2.77 -3.92 -4.19
C VAL A 98 2.45 -2.50 -3.69
N GLN A 99 1.21 -2.29 -3.28
CA GLN A 99 0.74 -1.04 -2.68
C GLN A 99 0.84 -1.10 -1.15
N ILE A 100 1.56 -0.14 -0.58
CA ILE A 100 1.61 0.10 0.86
C ILE A 100 0.95 1.44 1.18
N GLY A 101 0.15 1.43 2.24
CA GLY A 101 -0.59 2.59 2.70
C GLY A 101 -1.83 2.88 1.86
N LYS A 102 -2.57 3.91 2.28
CA LYS A 102 -3.84 4.28 1.66
C LYS A 102 -3.65 5.44 0.71
N TRP A 103 -4.40 5.43 -0.40
CA TRP A 103 -4.66 6.64 -1.15
C TRP A 103 -5.37 7.64 -0.23
N SER A 104 -4.63 8.60 0.29
CA SER A 104 -5.22 9.82 0.78
C SER A 104 -5.73 10.59 -0.45
N THR A 105 -6.99 10.37 -0.83
CA THR A 105 -7.73 11.53 -1.33
C THR A 105 -7.60 12.55 -0.23
N ASP A 106 -7.07 13.74 -0.51
CA ASP A 106 -7.02 14.87 0.41
C ASP A 106 -8.29 14.84 1.26
N SER A 107 -8.18 14.25 2.45
CA SER A 107 -9.16 14.53 3.48
C SER A 107 -8.87 15.99 3.71
N PRO A 108 -9.82 16.92 3.46
CA PRO A 108 -9.58 18.29 3.86
C PRO A 108 -9.16 18.16 5.32
N ASN A 109 -7.96 18.64 5.64
CA ASN A 109 -7.51 18.75 7.01
C ASN A 109 -8.64 19.52 7.71
N ARG A 110 -9.53 18.81 8.41
CA ARG A 110 -10.61 19.43 9.17
C ARG A 110 -9.90 20.03 10.36
N SER A 111 -9.45 21.27 10.21
CA SER A 111 -8.86 22.02 11.31
C SER A 111 -9.82 21.93 12.50
N LEU A 112 -9.27 21.66 13.69
CA LEU A 112 -9.99 21.62 14.97
C LEU A 112 -10.90 22.84 15.22
N THR A 113 -10.69 23.93 14.47
CA THR A 113 -11.49 25.15 14.48
C THR A 113 -12.96 24.94 14.11
N GLU A 114 -13.31 23.92 13.33
CA GLU A 114 -14.71 23.65 12.95
C GLU A 114 -15.58 23.17 14.12
N PHE A 115 -15.00 22.77 15.25
CA PHE A 115 -15.74 22.41 16.46
C PHE A 115 -16.06 23.60 17.38
N THR A 116 -15.74 24.83 16.97
CA THR A 116 -15.93 26.05 17.80
C THR A 116 -17.18 26.86 17.46
N ASP A 117 -18.05 26.40 16.56
CA ASP A 117 -19.29 27.11 16.21
C ASP A 117 -20.52 26.23 16.45
N SER A 118 -20.80 25.99 17.73
CA SER A 118 -22.15 25.68 18.20
C SER A 118 -22.35 26.40 19.52
N ARG A 119 -22.84 27.65 19.43
CA ARG A 119 -23.41 28.39 20.54
C ARG A 119 -24.87 28.70 20.25
#